data_AF-A0A5K1E4B8-F1
#
_entry.id   AF-A0A5K1E4B8-F1
#
_cell.length_a   1.000
_cell.length_b   1.000
_cell.length_c   1.000
_cell.angle_alpha   90.00
_cell.angle_beta   90.00
_cell.angle_gamma   90.00
#
_symmetry.space_group_name_H-M   'P 1'
#
loop_
_entity.id
_entity.type
_entity.pdbx_description
1 polymer ?
#
loop_
_entity_poly.entity_id
_entity_poly.type
_entity_poly.pdbx_seq_one_letter_code
_entity_poly.pdbx_strand_id
1 'polypeptide(L)' 'MMNVKCHEKFKNCIRKVKKSGKVGFSRDCPYETAMPAMLQGMDMAILFSQI' A
#
# COMPACT_ATOMS: atom_id res chain seq x y z
N MET A 1 -5.41 10.01 -15.62
CA MET A 1 -6.58 9.77 -14.75
C MET A 1 -6.14 8.78 -13.69
N MET A 2 -5.95 9.24 -12.46
CA MET A 2 -5.61 8.36 -11.36
C MET A 2 -6.80 7.44 -11.10
N ASN A 3 -6.61 6.14 -11.27
CA ASN A 3 -7.69 5.19 -11.15
C ASN A 3 -7.88 4.85 -9.66
N VAL A 4 -8.83 5.48 -9.00
CA VAL A 4 -9.17 5.22 -7.58
C VAL A 4 -9.35 3.73 -7.30
N LYS A 5 -9.98 3.00 -8.23
CA LYS A 5 -10.16 1.54 -8.13
C LYS A 5 -8.82 0.78 -8.18
N CYS A 6 -7.81 1.30 -8.87
CA CYS A 6 -6.45 0.76 -8.85
C CYS A 6 -5.78 0.97 -7.49
N HIS A 7 -5.86 2.18 -6.92
CA HIS A 7 -5.27 2.49 -5.61
C HIS A 7 -5.91 1.68 -4.47
N GLU A 8 -7.23 1.52 -4.49
CA GLU A 8 -7.95 0.65 -3.54
C GLU A 8 -7.57 -0.83 -3.70
N LYS A 9 -7.40 -1.31 -4.94
CA LYS A 9 -6.87 -2.66 -5.20
C LYS A 9 -5.46 -2.83 -4.63
N PHE A 10 -4.59 -1.82 -4.76
CA PHE A 10 -3.24 -1.86 -4.21
C PHE A 10 -3.26 -1.98 -2.68
N LYS A 11 -4.05 -1.15 -1.99
CA LYS A 11 -4.20 -1.22 -0.52
C LYS A 11 -4.60 -2.62 -0.06
N ASN A 12 -5.55 -3.25 -0.77
CA ASN A 12 -5.96 -4.62 -0.49
C ASN A 12 -4.88 -5.67 -0.78
N CYS A 13 -4.12 -5.48 -1.85
CA CYS A 13 -3.00 -6.35 -2.21
C CYS A 13 -1.93 -6.36 -1.10
N ILE A 14 -1.49 -5.17 -0.67
CA ILE A 14 -0.44 -5.05 0.35
C ILE A 14 -0.85 -5.69 1.68
N ARG A 15 -2.12 -5.53 2.09
CA ARG A 15 -2.65 -6.22 3.28
C ARG A 15 -2.60 -7.74 3.17
N LYS A 16 -2.82 -8.29 1.96
CA LYS A 16 -2.66 -9.73 1.70
C LYS A 16 -1.19 -10.16 1.71
N VAL A 17 -0.29 -9.33 1.17
CA VAL A 17 1.16 -9.58 1.19
C VAL A 17 1.68 -9.71 2.63
N LYS A 18 1.22 -8.88 3.57
CA LYS A 18 1.58 -9.03 5.00
C LYS A 18 1.20 -10.40 5.57
N LYS A 19 0.09 -10.98 5.12
CA LYS A 19 -0.39 -12.31 5.54
C LYS A 19 0.40 -13.47 4.93
N SER A 20 1.35 -13.22 4.03
CA SER A 20 2.19 -14.27 3.43
C SER A 20 3.22 -14.88 4.40
N GLY A 21 3.31 -14.38 5.64
CA GLY A 21 4.22 -14.89 6.67
C GLY A 21 5.68 -14.44 6.52
N LYS A 22 5.99 -13.59 5.53
CA LYS A 22 7.32 -12.97 5.38
C LYS A 22 7.49 -11.83 6.39
N VAL A 23 8.74 -11.57 6.80
CA VAL A 23 9.11 -10.47 7.71
C VAL A 23 9.02 -9.08 7.06
N GLY A 24 9.12 -9.02 5.73
CA GLY A 24 9.19 -7.78 4.99
C GLY A 24 9.37 -8.02 3.49
N PHE A 25 9.57 -6.93 2.76
CA PHE A 25 9.96 -6.98 1.34
C PHE A 25 11.41 -7.44 1.18
N SER A 26 12.25 -7.08 2.16
CA SER A 26 13.61 -7.58 2.36
C SER A 26 13.89 -7.70 3.86
N ARG A 27 15.07 -8.19 4.23
CA ARG A 27 15.51 -8.21 5.65
C ARG A 27 15.69 -6.80 6.20
N ASP A 28 16.11 -5.87 5.36
CA ASP A 28 16.36 -4.47 5.73
C ASP A 28 15.11 -3.60 5.65
N CYS A 29 14.02 -4.11 5.06
CA CYS A 29 12.77 -3.38 4.85
C CYS A 29 11.56 -4.19 5.36
N PRO A 30 11.30 -4.14 6.68
CA PRO A 30 10.15 -4.80 7.29
C PRO A 30 8.83 -4.25 6.77
N TYR A 31 7.80 -5.10 6.75
CA TYR A 31 6.45 -4.69 6.39
C TYR A 31 5.90 -3.59 7.28
N GLU A 32 6.21 -3.64 8.59
CA GLU A 32 5.75 -2.63 9.55
C GLU A 32 6.33 -1.24 9.27
N THR A 33 7.48 -1.15 8.60
CA THR A 33 8.09 0.13 8.23
C THR A 33 7.59 0.62 6.87
N ALA A 34 7.58 -0.25 5.86
CA ALA A 34 7.29 0.16 4.49
C ALA A 34 5.79 0.25 4.16
N MET A 35 4.98 -0.66 4.67
CA MET A 35 3.55 -0.70 4.32
C MET A 35 2.78 0.55 4.77
N PRO A 36 3.01 1.15 5.97
CA PRO A 36 2.32 2.37 6.37
C PRO A 36 2.53 3.51 5.37
N ALA A 37 3.78 3.73 4.94
CA ALA A 37 4.11 4.76 3.95
C ALA A 37 3.45 4.48 2.60
N MET A 38 3.46 3.23 2.14
CA MET A 38 2.81 2.84 0.88
C MET A 38 1.28 3.02 0.93
N LEU A 39 0.63 2.70 2.06
CA LEU A 39 -0.80 2.90 2.25
C LEU A 39 -1.15 4.39 2.29
N GLN A 40 -0.40 5.18 3.05
CA GLN A 40 -0.60 6.63 3.14
C GLN A 40 -0.45 7.31 1.77
N GLY A 41 0.56 6.93 0.98
CA GLY A 41 0.74 7.46 -0.37
C GLY A 41 -0.45 7.18 -1.28
N MET A 42 -1.07 6.00 -1.17
CA MET A 42 -2.29 5.68 -1.91
C MET A 42 -3.50 6.46 -1.42
N ASP A 43 -3.64 6.67 -0.11
CA ASP A 43 -4.73 7.49 0.45
C ASP A 43 -4.63 8.94 -0.03
N MET A 44 -3.42 9.50 -0.06
CA MET A 44 -3.18 10.83 -0.65
C MET A 44 -3.51 10.85 -2.15
N ALA A 45 -3.06 9.85 -2.91
CA ALA A 45 -3.35 9.78 -4.33
C ALA A 45 -4.86 9.67 -4.62
N ILE A 46 -5.62 8.92 -3.81
CA ILE A 46 -7.08 8.85 -3.90
C ILE A 46 -7.71 10.21 -3.60
N LEU A 47 -7.29 10.88 -2.54
CA LEU A 47 -7.79 12.22 -2.19
C LEU A 47 -7.61 13.19 -3.37
N PHE A 48 -6.40 13.26 -3.94
CA PHE A 48 -6.12 14.12 -5.10
C PHE A 48 -6.84 13.70 -6.38
N SER A 49 -7.33 12.46 -6.47
CA SER A 49 -8.12 11.99 -7.62
C SER A 49 -9.59 12.43 -7.57
N GLN A 50 -10.07 12.85 -6.40
CA GLN A 50 -11.46 13.28 -6.17
C GLN A 50 -11.63 14.81 -6.27
N ILE A 51 -10.52 15.54 -6.37
CA ILE A 51 -10.47 16.98 -6.65
C ILE A 51 -10.53 17.19 -8.16
#